data_AF-A0A0J1JAA5-F1
#
_entry.id   AF-A0A0J1JAA5-F1
#
_cell.length_a   1.000
_cell.length_b   1.000
_cell.length_c   1.000
_cell.angle_alpha   90.00
_cell.angle_beta   90.00
_cell.angle_gamma   90.00
#
_symmetry.space_group_name_H-M   'P 1'
#
loop_
_entity.id
_entity.type
_entity.pdbx_description
1 polymer ?
#
loop_
_entity_poly.entity_id
_entity_poly.type
_entity_poly.pdbx_seq_one_letter_code
_entity_poly.pdbx_strand_id
1 'polypeptide(L)'
;PFGDRVEVTAQVTDPAGNKSPEASDSALVDLEGASAPTVELQGDTSGDGVYNNDELGADGTVTAKVTLAADTAVGDTITVTDGAGNVILEREVTQD
;
A
#
# COMPACT_ATOMS: atom_id res chain seq x y z
N PRO A 1 -3.38 4.93 18.18
CA PRO A 1 -2.11 4.84 17.43
C PRO A 1 -2.02 3.47 16.75
N PHE A 2 -1.85 3.45 15.44
CA PHE A 2 -1.56 2.23 14.67
C PHE A 2 -0.09 1.83 14.88
N GLY A 3 0.21 0.54 14.73
CA GLY A 3 1.56 -0.01 14.77
C GLY A 3 1.83 -1.02 15.90
N ASP A 4 2.79 -1.91 15.62
CA ASP A 4 3.27 -2.95 16.51
C ASP A 4 4.29 -2.41 17.51
N ARG A 5 4.26 -2.93 18.74
CA ARG A 5 5.26 -2.61 19.75
C ARG A 5 6.58 -3.30 19.41
N VAL A 6 7.58 -2.49 19.08
CA VAL A 6 8.97 -2.94 18.97
C VAL A 6 9.72 -2.51 20.23
N GLU A 7 10.41 -3.46 20.86
CA GLU A 7 11.15 -3.24 22.11
C GLU A 7 12.62 -3.59 21.92
N VAL A 8 13.49 -2.74 22.47
CA VAL A 8 14.94 -2.96 22.51
C VAL A 8 15.39 -2.99 23.95
N THR A 9 16.27 -3.94 24.28
CA THR A 9 16.91 -4.03 25.58
C THR A 9 18.42 -3.92 25.44
N ALA A 10 19.07 -3.28 26.41
CA ALA A 10 20.51 -3.12 26.44
C ALA A 10 21.06 -3.33 27.86
N GLN A 11 22.25 -3.92 27.94
CA GLN A 11 22.97 -4.14 29.18
C GLN A 11 24.47 -3.91 28.94
N VAL A 12 25.13 -3.24 29.88
CA VAL A 12 26.57 -3.03 29.84
C VAL A 12 27.24 -4.07 30.73
N THR A 13 28.31 -4.69 30.21
CA THR A 13 29.20 -5.56 30.98
C THR A 13 30.60 -4.95 30.98
N ASP A 14 31.21 -4.79 32.16
CA ASP A 14 32.59 -4.31 32.26
C ASP A 14 33.61 -5.43 31.93
N PRO A 15 34.92 -5.13 31.80
CA PRO A 15 35.93 -6.15 31.52
C PRO A 15 36.10 -7.22 32.61
N ALA A 16 35.64 -6.94 33.84
CA ALA A 16 35.65 -7.89 34.95
C ALA A 16 34.39 -8.79 34.97
N GLY A 17 33.41 -8.52 34.10
CA GLY A 17 32.17 -9.28 33.99
C GLY A 17 31.00 -8.75 34.81
N ASN A 18 31.12 -7.57 35.44
CA ASN A 18 30.00 -6.98 36.19
C ASN A 18 28.97 -6.39 35.22
N LYS A 19 27.69 -6.68 35.47
CA LYS A 19 26.57 -6.27 34.63
C LYS A 19 25.82 -5.08 35.23
N SER A 20 25.44 -4.13 34.39
CA SER A 20 24.46 -3.10 34.75
C SER A 20 23.05 -3.71 34.88
N PRO A 21 22.10 -2.98 35.49
CA PRO A 21 20.68 -3.23 35.22
C PRO A 21 20.41 -3.19 33.71
N GLU A 22 19.40 -3.93 33.26
CA GLU A 22 18.91 -3.82 31.89
C GLU A 22 18.14 -2.50 31.73
N ALA A 23 18.37 -1.83 30.61
CA ALA A 23 17.56 -0.71 30.15
C ALA A 23 16.71 -1.17 28.97
N SER A 24 15.47 -0.70 28.89
CA SER A 24 14.58 -0.92 27.74
C SER A 24 14.06 0.38 27.17
N ASP A 25 13.85 0.37 25.86
CA ASP A 25 13.11 1.40 25.13
C ASP A 25 12.14 0.74 24.17
N SER A 26 11.06 1.44 23.83
CA SER A 26 10.04 0.90 22.94
C SER A 26 9.39 1.97 22.10
N ALA A 27 9.07 1.60 20.86
CA ALA A 27 8.31 2.42 19.95
C ALA A 27 7.13 1.61 19.37
N LEU A 28 6.11 2.33 18.91
CA LEU A 28 5.12 1.76 18.00
C LEU A 28 5.63 1.98 16.59
N VAL A 29 5.75 0.91 15.83
CA VAL A 29 6.16 0.94 14.42
C VAL A 29 5.03 0.32 13.61
N ASP A 30 4.53 1.06 12.64
CA ASP A 30 3.59 0.49 11.68
C ASP A 30 4.35 -0.46 10.73
N LEU A 31 4.05 -1.75 10.85
CA LEU A 31 4.63 -2.81 10.03
C LEU A 31 3.63 -3.35 9.01
N GLU A 32 2.36 -2.92 9.09
CA GLU A 32 1.35 -3.33 8.16
C GLU A 32 1.48 -2.48 6.88
N GLY A 33 1.60 -3.15 5.73
CA GLY A 33 1.52 -2.45 4.46
C GLY A 33 0.09 -1.95 4.22
N ALA A 34 -0.06 -0.81 3.58
CA ALA A 34 -1.37 -0.33 3.14
C ALA A 34 -2.05 -1.40 2.27
N SER A 35 -3.34 -1.64 2.52
CA SER A 35 -4.09 -2.58 1.70
C SER A 35 -4.14 -2.11 0.25
N ALA A 36 -3.91 -3.04 -0.69
CA ALA A 36 -3.95 -2.71 -2.10
C ALA A 36 -5.37 -2.34 -2.55
N PRO A 37 -5.54 -1.34 -3.43
CA PRO A 37 -6.81 -1.08 -4.07
C PRO A 37 -7.18 -2.22 -5.03
N THR A 38 -8.46 -2.33 -5.36
CA THR A 38 -8.91 -3.25 -6.43
C THR A 38 -9.14 -2.49 -7.72
N VAL A 39 -8.87 -3.15 -8.85
CA VAL A 39 -9.06 -2.60 -10.19
C VAL A 39 -9.96 -3.53 -10.98
N GLU A 40 -10.99 -2.97 -11.58
CA GLU A 40 -11.91 -3.65 -12.47
C GLU A 40 -11.93 -2.92 -13.82
N LEU A 41 -11.63 -3.64 -14.90
CA LEU A 41 -11.85 -3.12 -16.25
C LEU A 41 -13.35 -3.18 -16.55
N GLN A 42 -13.90 -2.07 -17.04
CA GLN A 42 -15.30 -1.93 -17.41
C GLN A 42 -15.44 -2.06 -18.92
N GLY A 43 -16.54 -2.66 -19.39
CA GLY A 43 -16.87 -2.71 -20.81
C GLY A 43 -16.80 -4.08 -21.47
N ASP A 44 -16.43 -5.14 -20.75
CA ASP A 44 -16.61 -6.53 -21.20
C ASP A 44 -18.12 -6.85 -21.23
N THR A 45 -18.77 -6.43 -22.31
CA THR A 45 -20.20 -6.62 -22.50
C THR A 45 -20.55 -8.03 -22.95
N SER A 46 -19.59 -8.77 -23.51
CA SER A 46 -19.75 -10.15 -23.95
C SER A 46 -19.58 -11.15 -22.80
N GLY A 47 -18.84 -10.79 -21.76
CA GLY A 47 -18.59 -11.60 -20.57
C GLY A 47 -17.69 -12.80 -20.83
N ASP A 48 -16.91 -12.78 -21.92
CA ASP A 48 -16.03 -13.86 -22.31
C ASP A 48 -14.61 -13.71 -21.72
N GLY A 49 -14.35 -12.61 -21.01
CA GLY A 49 -13.07 -12.31 -20.40
C GLY A 49 -12.01 -11.78 -21.38
N VAL A 50 -12.40 -11.42 -22.61
CA VAL A 50 -11.51 -10.92 -23.66
C VAL A 50 -12.02 -9.59 -24.19
N TYR A 51 -11.28 -8.51 -23.89
CA TYR A 51 -11.54 -7.20 -24.46
C TYR A 51 -11.14 -7.14 -25.94
N ASN A 52 -12.07 -6.71 -26.78
CA ASN A 52 -11.90 -6.57 -28.22
C ASN A 52 -12.38 -5.20 -28.74
N ASN A 53 -12.28 -5.00 -30.06
CA ASN A 53 -12.57 -3.72 -30.71
C ASN A 53 -14.05 -3.28 -30.58
N ASP A 54 -14.97 -4.22 -30.41
CA ASP A 54 -16.40 -3.93 -30.23
C ASP A 54 -16.71 -3.47 -28.80
N GLU A 55 -15.79 -3.68 -27.86
CA GLU A 55 -15.91 -3.33 -26.43
C GLU A 55 -15.09 -2.10 -26.05
N LEU A 56 -14.37 -1.51 -26.99
CA LEU A 56 -13.69 -0.24 -26.80
C LEU A 56 -14.72 0.90 -26.69
N GLY A 57 -14.44 1.85 -25.80
CA GLY A 57 -15.17 3.11 -25.75
C GLY A 57 -15.06 3.87 -27.07
N ALA A 58 -15.92 4.87 -27.27
CA ALA A 58 -15.92 5.71 -28.48
C ALA A 58 -14.60 6.46 -28.72
N ASP A 59 -13.75 6.57 -27.69
CA ASP A 59 -12.41 7.14 -27.73
C ASP A 59 -11.30 6.10 -27.98
N GLY A 60 -11.67 4.84 -28.19
CA GLY A 60 -10.74 3.72 -28.40
C GLY A 60 -10.09 3.20 -27.12
N THR A 61 -10.64 3.51 -25.94
CA THR A 61 -10.06 3.12 -24.65
C THR A 61 -10.98 2.19 -23.84
N VAL A 62 -10.39 1.51 -22.84
CA VAL A 62 -11.13 0.75 -21.82
C VAL A 62 -11.07 1.53 -20.51
N THR A 63 -12.24 1.72 -19.88
CA THR A 63 -12.30 2.40 -18.58
C THR A 63 -11.97 1.42 -17.47
N ALA A 64 -11.03 1.79 -16.59
CA ALA A 64 -10.77 1.06 -15.35
C ALA A 64 -11.44 1.76 -14.17
N LYS A 65 -12.13 1.00 -13.32
CA LYS A 65 -12.64 1.45 -12.03
C LYS A 65 -11.67 1.01 -10.94
N VAL A 66 -11.10 1.97 -10.23
CA VAL A 66 -10.27 1.72 -9.05
C VAL A 66 -11.13 1.90 -7.81
N THR A 67 -11.16 0.88 -6.94
CA THR A 67 -11.83 0.96 -5.63
C THR A 67 -10.76 0.97 -4.55
N LEU A 68 -10.77 2.04 -3.74
CA LEU A 68 -9.84 2.19 -2.62
C LEU A 68 -10.14 1.17 -1.53
N ALA A 69 -9.11 0.77 -0.79
CA ALA A 69 -9.26 -0.11 0.35
C ALA A 69 -9.92 0.62 1.52
N ALA A 70 -10.51 -0.14 2.45
CA ALA A 70 -11.27 0.44 3.56
C ALA A 70 -10.41 1.22 4.57
N ASP A 71 -9.12 0.93 4.61
CA ASP A 71 -8.08 1.55 5.43
C ASP A 71 -7.36 2.71 4.71
N THR A 72 -7.70 3.01 3.44
CA THR A 72 -7.10 4.13 2.73
C THR A 72 -7.38 5.46 3.44
N ALA A 73 -6.33 6.22 3.72
CA ALA A 73 -6.35 7.45 4.50
C ALA A 73 -5.68 8.62 3.77
N VAL A 74 -5.93 9.83 4.26
CA VAL A 74 -5.23 11.04 3.77
C VAL A 74 -3.73 10.90 4.01
N GLY A 75 -2.93 11.21 3.00
CA GLY A 75 -1.48 11.00 3.01
C GLY A 75 -1.03 9.71 2.32
N ASP A 76 -1.95 8.77 2.04
CA ASP A 76 -1.64 7.60 1.23
C ASP A 76 -1.38 8.00 -0.22
N THR A 77 -0.53 7.24 -0.91
CA THR A 77 -0.24 7.43 -2.33
C THR A 77 -0.87 6.33 -3.15
N ILE A 78 -1.69 6.72 -4.14
CA ILE A 78 -2.25 5.82 -5.14
C ILE A 78 -1.40 5.88 -6.39
N THR A 79 -0.78 4.75 -6.74
CA THR A 79 -0.01 4.58 -7.97
C THR A 79 -0.70 3.55 -8.87
N VAL A 80 -0.92 3.91 -10.14
CA VAL A 80 -1.45 3.03 -11.18
C VAL A 80 -0.40 2.86 -12.26
N THR A 81 -0.03 1.62 -12.55
CA THR A 81 0.95 1.27 -13.59
C THR A 81 0.33 0.40 -14.67
N ASP A 82 0.86 0.49 -15.90
CA ASP A 82 0.55 -0.47 -16.95
C ASP A 82 1.34 -1.80 -16.78
N GLY A 83 1.05 -2.78 -17.63
CA GLY A 83 1.75 -4.07 -17.64
C GLY A 83 3.22 -4.01 -18.04
N ALA A 84 3.70 -2.87 -18.57
CA ALA A 84 5.10 -2.61 -18.85
C ALA A 84 5.81 -1.87 -17.69
N GLY A 85 5.08 -1.52 -16.63
CA GLY A 85 5.60 -0.82 -15.46
C GLY A 85 5.63 0.71 -15.59
N ASN A 86 5.03 1.29 -16.63
CA ASN A 86 4.93 2.74 -16.74
C ASN A 86 3.88 3.27 -15.77
N VAL A 87 4.21 4.33 -15.03
CA VAL A 87 3.27 5.02 -14.15
C VAL A 87 2.29 5.84 -15.00
N ILE A 88 1.00 5.49 -14.93
CA ILE A 88 -0.11 6.20 -15.57
C ILE A 88 -0.64 7.30 -14.64
N LEU A 89 -0.69 7.01 -13.35
CA LEU A 89 -1.21 7.89 -12.31
C LEU A 89 -0.39 7.71 -11.04
N GLU A 90 -0.02 8.81 -10.41
CA GLU A 90 0.49 8.83 -9.04
C GLU A 90 -0.08 10.05 -8.33
N ARG A 91 -0.85 9.84 -7.26
CA ARG A 91 -1.51 10.92 -6.51
C ARG A 91 -1.62 10.60 -5.04
N GLU A 92 -1.45 11.63 -4.22
CA GLU A 92 -1.75 11.57 -2.78
C GLU A 92 -3.26 11.69 -2.54
N VAL A 93 -3.77 10.92 -1.58
CA VAL A 93 -5.15 11.03 -1.10
C VAL A 93 -5.28 12.28 -0.23
N THR A 94 -6.18 13.19 -0.62
CA THR A 94 -6.47 14.43 0.11
C THR A 94 -7.86 14.38 0.73
N GLN A 95 -8.10 15.18 1.78
CA GLN A 95 -9.46 15.50 2.21
C GLN A 95 -10.13 16.41 1.16
N ASP A 96 -11.43 16.20 0.91
CA ASP A 96 -12.25 17.06 0.04
C ASP A 96 -12.40 18.49 0.59
#